data_AF-A0A132H5G0-F1
#
_entry.id   AF-A0A132H5G0-F1
#
_cell.length_a   1.000
_cell.length_b   1.000
_cell.length_c   1.000
_cell.angle_alpha   90.00
_cell.angle_beta   90.00
_cell.angle_gamma   90.00
#
_symmetry.space_group_name_H-M   'P 1'
#
loop_
_entity.id
_entity.type
_entity.pdbx_description
1 polymer ?
#
loop_
_entity_poly.entity_id
_entity_poly.type
_entity_poly.pdbx_seq_one_letter_code
_entity_poly.pdbx_strand_id
1 'polypeptide(L)'
;MKKIMFVALALLMGLASCVKDKQYPGINISNVSYAPTAVQAADDVTVTATITSFKDFTAKLVYTIGDENKELAMTAAEGNLYNAIIPAQPDGTKVSFCVQAMNGEVNAASPVMEYEVGAVAIDYSVLRLNELNGNDKFIEIYNAGADAINLNGVYIEKDGAQNWIGDNTVKIDAGAYLVLYSEDVVADHPDVPESLIFHSGLSAKKNVRIQLFTPAGASIDDFNLTNIDANDPAYIPAPASYSRNADGKWYYADATPGAVNVDGANIVLGLEGGDVPPTPEQPDYTNIVLNELNGNDKFIEIYNKGNLDLSLEGMTIMKDDYVAGATWTADATVVVPAHGYVLLYSADVAIDHPEQPENLFFNSGLSAKKTVRITLFMPDGSVRDEFTRGTTGEWGQTISSVDGSYARTPDGGDWKLADPTPGEANPAEGEDIPQE
;
A
#
# COMPACT_ATOMS: atom_id res chain seq x y z
N MET A 1 -91.31 -1.29 13.63
CA MET A 1 -91.26 0.18 13.44
C MET A 1 -90.67 0.77 14.71
N LYS A 2 -89.40 1.21 14.70
CA LYS A 2 -88.97 2.63 14.61
C LYS A 2 -89.49 3.42 15.84
N LYS A 3 -88.67 3.88 16.79
CA LYS A 3 -87.63 4.92 16.65
C LYS A 3 -86.79 5.08 17.95
N ILE A 4 -85.45 5.15 17.80
CA ILE A 4 -84.54 6.28 18.17
C ILE A 4 -84.10 6.34 19.64
N MET A 5 -82.80 6.15 19.95
CA MET A 5 -81.78 7.20 20.27
C MET A 5 -80.48 6.59 20.90
N PHE A 6 -79.41 7.42 20.96
CA PHE A 6 -78.02 7.24 21.44
C PHE A 6 -77.01 6.80 20.36
N VAL A 7 -76.18 7.65 19.73
CA VAL A 7 -75.40 8.88 20.05
C VAL A 7 -74.07 8.64 20.78
N ALA A 8 -73.01 8.84 19.98
CA ALA A 8 -71.69 9.46 20.22
C ALA A 8 -70.68 8.87 21.23
N LEU A 9 -69.68 8.21 20.64
CA LEU A 9 -68.25 8.56 20.67
C LEU A 9 -67.80 9.52 21.78
N ALA A 10 -67.20 8.96 22.84
CA ALA A 10 -66.39 9.70 23.79
C ALA A 10 -64.90 9.41 23.53
N LEU A 11 -64.20 10.49 23.24
CA LEU A 11 -62.78 10.67 22.97
C LEU A 11 -61.95 10.22 24.19
N LEU A 12 -61.16 9.15 24.08
CA LEU A 12 -60.11 8.85 25.06
C LEU A 12 -58.92 9.78 24.79
N MET A 13 -58.74 10.77 25.67
CA MET A 13 -57.54 11.59 25.74
C MET A 13 -56.33 10.70 26.06
N GLY A 14 -55.41 10.59 25.11
CA GLY A 14 -54.07 10.07 25.37
C GLY A 14 -53.36 11.00 26.35
N LEU A 15 -52.99 10.48 27.51
CA LEU A 15 -51.95 11.08 28.33
C LEU A 15 -50.66 10.98 27.51
N ALA A 16 -50.23 12.10 26.94
CA ALA A 16 -48.86 12.25 26.50
C ALA A 16 -47.97 12.13 27.73
N SER A 17 -47.50 10.91 27.99
CA SER A 17 -46.32 10.69 28.79
C SER A 17 -45.15 11.30 28.02
N CYS A 18 -44.93 12.61 28.20
CA CYS A 18 -43.62 13.19 27.99
C CYS A 18 -42.70 12.55 29.03
N VAL A 19 -42.19 11.35 28.73
CA VAL A 19 -40.87 10.99 29.23
C VAL A 19 -39.98 12.04 28.60
N LYS A 20 -39.55 13.01 29.41
CA LYS A 20 -38.41 13.84 29.03
C LYS A 20 -37.29 12.81 28.90
N ASP A 21 -36.98 12.39 27.67
CA ASP A 21 -35.75 11.68 27.40
C ASP A 21 -34.66 12.56 27.99
N LYS A 22 -34.10 12.09 29.12
CA LYS A 22 -32.99 12.77 29.76
C LYS A 22 -31.83 12.46 28.83
N GLN A 23 -31.67 13.28 27.80
CA GLN A 23 -30.53 13.26 26.89
C GLN A 23 -29.30 13.22 27.79
N TYR A 24 -28.60 12.09 27.82
CA TYR A 24 -27.41 11.96 28.64
C TYR A 24 -26.40 13.00 28.13
N PRO A 25 -25.93 13.93 28.98
CA PRO A 25 -25.00 14.99 28.58
C PRO A 25 -23.57 14.44 28.45
N GLY A 26 -23.43 13.28 27.79
CA GLY A 26 -22.15 12.64 27.57
C GLY A 26 -21.29 13.49 26.64
N ILE A 27 -20.01 13.59 26.99
CA ILE A 27 -18.98 14.07 26.08
C ILE A 27 -18.36 12.83 25.43
N ASN A 28 -18.23 12.84 24.12
CA ASN A 28 -17.51 11.80 23.39
C ASN A 28 -16.26 12.40 22.75
N ILE A 29 -15.12 11.74 22.99
CA ILE A 29 -13.83 12.05 22.36
C ILE A 29 -13.49 10.86 21.48
N SER A 30 -13.21 11.12 20.21
CA SER A 30 -12.86 10.11 19.20
C SER A 30 -11.82 10.67 18.23
N ASN A 31 -11.25 9.80 17.39
CA ASN A 31 -10.29 10.17 16.35
C ASN A 31 -9.15 11.05 16.87
N VAL A 32 -8.58 10.66 18.03
CA VAL A 32 -7.41 11.36 18.56
C VAL A 32 -6.20 10.93 17.75
N SER A 33 -5.49 11.89 17.18
CA SER A 33 -4.28 11.66 16.38
C SER A 33 -3.29 12.79 16.58
N TYR A 34 -2.06 12.59 16.12
CA TYR A 34 -1.03 13.63 16.12
C TYR A 34 -0.24 13.63 14.82
N ALA A 35 0.29 14.79 14.47
CA ALA A 35 1.16 14.97 13.31
C ALA A 35 2.30 15.97 13.64
N PRO A 36 3.53 15.72 13.14
CA PRO A 36 3.95 14.54 12.38
C PRO A 36 3.98 13.26 13.24
N THR A 37 3.87 12.08 12.62
CA THR A 37 4.00 10.79 13.33
C THR A 37 5.46 10.36 13.52
N ALA A 38 6.36 10.84 12.65
CA ALA A 38 7.81 10.74 12.79
C ALA A 38 8.38 12.04 13.37
N VAL A 39 8.16 12.27 14.67
CA VAL A 39 8.51 13.52 15.35
C VAL A 39 10.02 13.69 15.46
N GLN A 40 10.56 14.78 14.94
CA GLN A 40 11.96 15.21 15.07
C GLN A 40 12.09 16.35 16.09
N ALA A 41 13.31 16.62 16.58
CA ALA A 41 13.54 17.66 17.59
C ALA A 41 13.12 19.09 17.21
N ALA A 42 12.91 19.36 15.92
CA ALA A 42 12.45 20.66 15.44
C ALA A 42 10.93 20.75 15.26
N ASP A 43 10.22 19.63 15.39
CA ASP A 43 8.80 19.54 15.04
C ASP A 43 7.90 19.98 16.20
N ASP A 44 7.04 20.95 15.93
CA ASP A 44 5.85 21.16 16.73
C ASP A 44 4.83 20.04 16.43
N VAL A 45 4.28 19.40 17.47
CA VAL A 45 3.34 18.28 17.31
C VAL A 45 1.91 18.78 17.46
N THR A 46 1.16 18.72 16.38
CA THR A 46 -0.27 19.05 16.38
C THR A 46 -1.07 17.81 16.78
N VAL A 47 -1.73 17.87 17.93
CA VAL A 47 -2.71 16.86 18.36
C VAL A 47 -4.10 17.30 17.93
N THR A 48 -4.84 16.40 17.30
CA THR A 48 -6.23 16.63 16.91
C THR A 48 -7.17 15.61 17.55
N ALA A 49 -8.42 16.00 17.79
CA ALA A 49 -9.47 15.12 18.28
C ALA A 49 -10.85 15.58 17.79
N THR A 50 -11.75 14.63 17.55
CA THR A 50 -13.18 14.93 17.38
C THR A 50 -13.85 14.91 18.74
N ILE A 51 -14.47 16.02 19.13
CA ILE A 51 -15.17 16.14 20.42
C ILE A 51 -16.62 16.54 20.18
N THR A 52 -17.55 15.73 20.69
CA THR A 52 -18.99 16.00 20.60
C THR A 52 -19.62 16.06 21.98
N SER A 53 -20.55 16.98 22.15
CA SER A 53 -21.31 17.17 23.40
C SER A 53 -22.63 17.86 23.10
N PHE A 54 -23.67 17.54 23.88
CA PHE A 54 -24.96 18.24 23.84
C PHE A 54 -24.99 19.53 24.67
N LYS A 55 -23.92 19.80 25.44
CA LYS A 55 -23.71 21.01 26.24
C LYS A 55 -22.37 21.64 25.89
N ASP A 56 -22.23 22.93 26.14
CA ASP A 56 -20.93 23.61 26.08
C ASP A 56 -19.90 22.92 26.98
N PHE A 57 -18.67 22.82 26.51
CA PHE A 57 -17.58 22.16 27.21
C PHE A 57 -16.27 22.94 27.03
N THR A 58 -15.31 22.66 27.91
CA THR A 58 -13.90 23.02 27.71
C THR A 58 -13.11 21.76 27.37
N ALA A 59 -12.10 21.91 26.52
CA ALA A 59 -11.20 20.82 26.15
C ALA A 59 -9.74 21.23 26.38
N LYS A 60 -8.95 20.28 26.88
CA LYS A 60 -7.52 20.45 27.09
C LYS A 60 -6.76 19.20 26.65
N LEU A 61 -5.54 19.42 26.17
CA LEU A 61 -4.54 18.40 25.99
C LEU A 61 -3.69 18.36 27.26
N VAL A 62 -3.61 17.19 27.89
CA VAL A 62 -2.69 16.93 29.00
C VAL A 62 -1.55 16.11 28.44
N TYR A 63 -0.31 16.55 28.59
CA TYR A 63 0.86 15.83 28.13
C TYR A 63 1.96 15.85 29.19
N THR A 64 2.79 14.80 29.17
CA THR A 64 3.86 14.57 30.13
C THR A 64 5.18 14.53 29.38
N ILE A 65 6.19 15.24 29.88
CA ILE A 65 7.57 15.12 29.42
C ILE A 65 8.39 14.62 30.61
N GLY A 66 8.88 13.38 30.54
CA GLY A 66 9.46 12.72 31.72
C GLY A 66 8.42 12.58 32.83
N ASP A 67 8.63 13.24 33.97
CA ASP A 67 7.72 13.23 35.13
C ASP A 67 6.86 14.51 35.24
N GLU A 68 7.01 15.47 34.33
CA GLU A 68 6.33 16.77 34.41
C GLU A 68 5.05 16.80 33.55
N ASN A 69 3.90 16.99 34.21
CA ASN A 69 2.61 17.20 33.55
C ASN A 69 2.44 18.65 33.09
N LYS A 70 1.98 18.83 31.86
CA LYS A 70 1.66 20.11 31.23
C LYS A 70 0.26 20.08 30.63
N GLU A 71 -0.38 21.24 30.56
CA GLU A 71 -1.72 21.40 30.01
C GLU A 71 -1.74 22.46 28.91
N LEU A 72 -2.44 22.18 27.81
CA LEU A 72 -2.71 23.11 26.72
C LEU A 72 -4.22 23.17 26.48
N ALA A 73 -4.77 24.37 26.31
CA ALA A 73 -6.15 24.49 25.87
C ALA A 73 -6.27 23.98 24.43
N MET A 74 -7.30 23.18 24.14
CA MET A 74 -7.61 22.83 22.76
C MET A 74 -8.51 23.87 22.13
N THR A 75 -8.19 24.26 20.90
CA THR A 75 -8.95 25.23 20.11
C THR A 75 -9.79 24.52 19.06
N ALA A 76 -11.02 25.00 18.85
CA ALA A 76 -11.87 24.52 17.77
C ALA A 76 -11.26 24.91 16.41
N ALA A 77 -11.18 23.95 15.49
CA ALA A 77 -10.76 24.15 14.12
C ALA A 77 -11.99 24.29 13.21
N GLU A 78 -12.52 23.17 12.71
CA GLU A 78 -13.73 23.13 11.88
C GLU A 78 -14.71 22.07 12.40
N GLY A 79 -16.00 22.43 12.50
CA GLY A 79 -17.03 21.53 13.02
C GLY A 79 -16.74 21.06 14.45
N ASN A 80 -16.63 19.74 14.62
CA ASN A 80 -16.33 19.10 15.92
C ASN A 80 -14.84 18.79 16.10
N LEU A 81 -13.97 19.30 15.23
CA LEU A 81 -12.53 19.06 15.28
C LEU A 81 -11.85 20.08 16.20
N TYR A 82 -11.03 19.59 17.13
CA TYR A 82 -10.25 20.39 18.07
C TYR A 82 -8.77 20.08 17.92
N ASN A 83 -7.91 21.08 18.12
CA ASN A 83 -6.47 20.92 18.06
C ASN A 83 -5.73 21.61 19.23
N ALA A 84 -4.54 21.10 19.53
CA ALA A 84 -3.54 21.76 20.38
C ALA A 84 -2.15 21.41 19.86
N ILE A 85 -1.17 22.28 20.10
CA ILE A 85 0.20 22.11 19.62
C ILE A 85 1.12 21.90 20.82
N ILE A 86 1.72 20.72 20.90
CA ILE A 86 2.85 20.46 21.81
C ILE A 86 4.09 21.05 21.13
N PRO A 87 4.78 22.04 21.75
CA PRO A 87 5.98 22.62 21.16
C PRO A 87 7.09 21.58 20.97
N ALA A 88 7.99 21.83 20.02
CA ALA A 88 9.17 21.00 19.77
C ALA A 88 9.93 20.63 21.05
N GLN A 89 10.34 19.36 21.14
CA GLN A 89 11.08 18.80 22.28
C GLN A 89 12.45 18.26 21.82
N PRO A 90 13.45 18.15 22.71
CA PRO A 90 14.74 17.56 22.34
C PRO A 90 14.63 16.08 21.91
N ASP A 91 15.55 15.62 21.05
CA ASP A 91 15.68 14.20 20.68
C ASP A 91 15.79 13.28 21.92
N GLY A 92 15.17 12.11 21.83
CA GLY A 92 15.04 11.12 22.90
C GLY A 92 13.96 11.45 23.94
N THR A 93 13.27 12.58 23.80
CA THR A 93 12.19 12.94 24.74
C THR A 93 10.98 12.05 24.52
N LYS A 94 10.57 11.32 25.57
CA LYS A 94 9.30 10.61 25.61
C LYS A 94 8.17 11.54 26.03
N VAL A 95 7.12 11.58 25.22
CA VAL A 95 5.92 12.37 25.45
C VAL A 95 4.72 11.43 25.53
N SER A 96 3.99 11.48 26.64
CA SER A 96 2.71 10.77 26.81
C SER A 96 1.59 11.80 26.94
N PHE A 97 0.47 11.65 26.24
CA PHE A 97 -0.61 12.64 26.25
C PHE A 97 -2.01 12.03 26.15
N CYS A 98 -3.01 12.77 26.64
CA CYS A 98 -4.43 12.47 26.41
C CYS A 98 -5.25 13.76 26.27
N VAL A 99 -6.36 13.67 25.56
CA VAL A 99 -7.34 14.74 25.43
C VAL A 99 -8.38 14.59 26.53
N GLN A 100 -8.68 15.68 27.23
CA GLN A 100 -9.71 15.73 28.26
C GLN A 100 -10.74 16.81 27.91
N ALA A 101 -12.01 16.52 28.14
CA ALA A 101 -13.09 17.48 27.97
C ALA A 101 -14.09 17.43 29.12
N MET A 102 -14.58 18.61 29.52
CA MET A 102 -15.45 18.80 30.69
C MET A 102 -16.59 19.79 30.40
N ASN A 103 -17.82 19.47 30.82
CA ASN A 103 -18.99 20.34 30.70
C ASN A 103 -19.59 20.76 32.07
N GLY A 104 -18.74 20.80 33.10
CA GLY A 104 -19.11 21.13 34.48
C GLY A 104 -19.75 19.97 35.28
N GLU A 105 -20.31 18.96 34.59
CA GLU A 105 -20.94 17.78 35.21
C GLU A 105 -20.23 16.47 34.85
N VAL A 106 -19.76 16.36 33.60
CA VAL A 106 -19.15 15.15 33.03
C VAL A 106 -17.72 15.44 32.61
N ASN A 107 -16.81 14.51 32.93
CA ASN A 107 -15.45 14.47 32.42
C ASN A 107 -15.31 13.29 31.45
N ALA A 108 -14.72 13.53 30.29
CA ALA A 108 -14.28 12.50 29.36
C ALA A 108 -12.76 12.63 29.13
N ALA A 109 -12.08 11.50 28.95
CA ALA A 109 -10.68 11.45 28.58
C ALA A 109 -10.49 10.43 27.46
N SER A 110 -9.63 10.75 26.49
CA SER A 110 -9.14 9.76 25.53
C SER A 110 -8.21 8.75 26.21
N PRO A 111 -7.91 7.62 25.56
CA PRO A 111 -6.73 6.84 25.87
C PRO A 111 -5.46 7.71 25.87
N VAL A 112 -4.45 7.27 26.64
CA VAL A 112 -3.12 7.86 26.60
C VAL A 112 -2.42 7.40 25.32
N MET A 113 -1.83 8.34 24.59
CA MET A 113 -0.98 8.10 23.44
C MET A 113 0.45 8.54 23.76
N GLU A 114 1.44 7.91 23.13
CA GLU A 114 2.85 8.19 23.39
C GLU A 114 3.63 8.34 22.09
N TYR A 115 4.67 9.18 22.11
CA TYR A 115 5.72 9.21 21.08
C TYR A 115 7.08 9.51 21.71
N GLU A 116 8.15 9.16 21.00
CA GLU A 116 9.52 9.54 21.34
C GLU A 116 10.10 10.40 20.21
N VAL A 117 10.68 11.54 20.57
CA VAL A 117 11.26 12.47 19.59
C VAL A 117 12.57 11.94 19.04
N GLY A 118 12.74 12.01 17.73
CA GLY A 118 13.88 11.42 17.04
C GLY A 118 13.82 9.90 17.00
N ALA A 119 12.68 9.29 17.33
CA ALA A 119 12.50 7.86 17.17
C ALA A 119 12.72 7.46 15.71
N VAL A 120 13.51 6.42 15.50
CA VAL A 120 13.67 5.83 14.18
C VAL A 120 12.31 5.31 13.74
N ALA A 121 11.86 5.76 12.56
CA ALA A 121 10.61 5.29 11.99
C ALA A 121 10.69 3.76 11.84
N ILE A 122 9.69 3.07 12.41
CA ILE A 122 9.59 1.62 12.28
C ILE A 122 9.10 1.33 10.86
N ASP A 123 9.90 0.58 10.11
CA ASP A 123 9.50 0.08 8.81
C ASP A 123 8.56 -1.12 8.99
N TYR A 124 7.25 -0.87 8.92
CA TYR A 124 6.24 -1.93 8.94
C TYR A 124 6.05 -2.60 7.58
N SER A 125 6.68 -2.08 6.51
CA SER A 125 6.53 -2.59 5.14
C SER A 125 7.18 -3.96 4.94
N VAL A 126 7.84 -4.52 5.94
CA VAL A 126 8.42 -5.86 5.95
C VAL A 126 7.54 -6.91 6.64
N LEU A 127 6.44 -6.49 7.29
CA LEU A 127 5.48 -7.40 7.89
C LEU A 127 4.57 -8.02 6.83
N ARG A 128 4.23 -9.30 6.97
CA ARG A 128 3.38 -10.05 6.02
C ARG A 128 2.38 -10.90 6.77
N LEU A 129 1.16 -11.04 6.26
CA LEU A 129 0.34 -12.20 6.60
C LEU A 129 1.04 -13.43 6.02
N ASN A 130 1.31 -14.45 6.84
CA ASN A 130 2.12 -15.60 6.43
C ASN A 130 1.32 -16.90 6.30
N GLU A 131 0.41 -17.13 7.23
CA GLU A 131 -0.39 -18.34 7.30
C GLU A 131 -1.77 -18.03 7.90
N LEU A 132 -2.82 -18.57 7.29
CA LEU A 132 -4.18 -18.49 7.80
C LEU A 132 -4.78 -19.90 7.85
N ASN A 133 -5.25 -20.31 9.02
CA ASN A 133 -5.86 -21.62 9.18
C ASN A 133 -7.26 -21.47 9.78
N GLY A 134 -8.28 -21.80 8.99
CA GLY A 134 -9.68 -21.73 9.42
C GLY A 134 -10.21 -22.98 10.13
N ASN A 135 -9.40 -24.03 10.27
CA ASN A 135 -9.73 -25.25 11.02
C ASN A 135 -9.22 -25.13 12.47
N ASP A 136 -7.94 -24.79 12.64
CA ASP A 136 -7.26 -24.55 13.92
C ASP A 136 -7.36 -23.08 14.37
N LYS A 137 -7.98 -22.23 13.54
CA LYS A 137 -8.39 -20.84 13.82
C LYS A 137 -7.25 -19.92 14.28
N PHE A 138 -6.20 -19.82 13.48
CA PHE A 138 -5.13 -18.86 13.70
C PHE A 138 -4.83 -18.01 12.46
N ILE A 139 -4.21 -16.86 12.72
CA ILE A 139 -3.61 -15.95 11.73
C ILE A 139 -2.15 -15.78 12.14
N GLU A 140 -1.24 -15.89 11.19
CA GLU A 140 0.19 -15.71 11.42
C GLU A 140 0.73 -14.49 10.67
N ILE A 141 1.60 -13.74 11.36
CA ILE A 141 2.35 -12.61 10.81
C ILE A 141 3.83 -12.99 10.78
N TYR A 142 4.49 -12.71 9.65
CA TYR A 142 5.94 -12.87 9.49
C TYR A 142 6.64 -11.51 9.40
N ASN A 143 7.78 -11.39 10.07
CA ASN A 143 8.69 -10.25 9.93
C ASN A 143 9.83 -10.60 8.97
N ALA A 144 9.75 -10.12 7.72
CA ALA A 144 10.79 -10.31 6.72
C ALA A 144 11.99 -9.35 6.87
N GLY A 145 11.92 -8.42 7.83
CA GLY A 145 12.93 -7.40 8.07
C GLY A 145 14.15 -7.92 8.82
N ALA A 146 15.19 -7.08 8.84
CA ALA A 146 16.45 -7.37 9.53
C ALA A 146 16.41 -7.04 11.04
N ASP A 147 15.40 -6.29 11.50
CA ASP A 147 15.27 -5.83 12.87
C ASP A 147 13.99 -6.35 13.53
N ALA A 148 13.99 -6.43 14.85
CA ALA A 148 12.80 -6.76 15.63
C ALA A 148 11.79 -5.60 15.58
N ILE A 149 10.51 -5.93 15.36
CA ILE A 149 9.44 -4.95 15.21
C ILE A 149 8.49 -5.04 16.41
N ASN A 150 8.22 -3.89 17.04
CA ASN A 150 7.15 -3.75 18.02
C ASN A 150 5.82 -3.51 17.29
N LEU A 151 4.79 -4.27 17.62
CA LEU A 151 3.48 -4.21 16.95
C LEU A 151 2.49 -3.25 17.63
N ASN A 152 2.93 -2.39 18.54
CA ASN A 152 2.05 -1.43 19.20
C ASN A 152 1.27 -0.58 18.20
N GLY A 153 -0.06 -0.74 18.20
CA GLY A 153 -0.98 -0.05 17.31
C GLY A 153 -1.12 -0.68 15.92
N VAL A 154 -0.29 -1.65 15.53
CA VAL A 154 -0.52 -2.48 14.33
C VAL A 154 -1.80 -3.27 14.56
N TYR A 155 -2.70 -3.31 13.58
CA TYR A 155 -4.01 -3.93 13.78
C TYR A 155 -4.42 -4.80 12.60
N ILE A 156 -5.34 -5.73 12.89
CA ILE A 156 -5.97 -6.58 11.88
C ILE A 156 -7.45 -6.21 11.78
N GLU A 157 -7.92 -6.09 10.55
CA GLU A 157 -9.35 -6.13 10.25
C GLU A 157 -9.73 -7.45 9.62
N LYS A 158 -10.87 -7.99 10.04
CA LYS A 158 -11.56 -9.07 9.34
C LYS A 158 -12.87 -8.57 8.79
N ASP A 159 -13.06 -8.76 7.49
CA ASP A 159 -14.27 -8.35 6.77
C ASP A 159 -14.65 -6.87 7.02
N GLY A 160 -13.64 -6.00 7.14
CA GLY A 160 -13.79 -4.56 7.40
C GLY A 160 -14.05 -4.17 8.86
N ALA A 161 -13.88 -5.09 9.81
CA ALA A 161 -13.97 -4.80 11.24
C ALA A 161 -12.66 -5.12 11.95
N GLN A 162 -12.10 -4.14 12.67
CA GLN A 162 -10.93 -4.36 13.53
C GLN A 162 -11.24 -5.40 14.61
N ASN A 163 -10.45 -6.47 14.66
CA ASN A 163 -10.63 -7.58 15.59
C ASN A 163 -9.40 -7.91 16.43
N TRP A 164 -8.26 -7.27 16.13
CA TRP A 164 -7.03 -7.37 16.90
C TRP A 164 -6.21 -6.08 16.75
N ILE A 165 -5.51 -5.69 17.81
CA ILE A 165 -4.55 -4.59 17.83
C ILE A 165 -3.40 -4.96 18.75
N GLY A 166 -2.16 -4.84 18.26
CA GLY A 166 -0.97 -5.11 19.05
C GLY A 166 -0.74 -4.04 20.11
N ASP A 167 -0.26 -4.47 21.27
CA ASP A 167 0.19 -3.57 22.34
C ASP A 167 1.72 -3.47 22.38
N ASN A 168 2.25 -2.68 23.32
CA ASN A 168 3.68 -2.45 23.47
C ASN A 168 4.51 -3.68 23.90
N THR A 169 3.85 -4.77 24.29
CA THR A 169 4.47 -6.04 24.68
C THR A 169 4.64 -6.99 23.50
N VAL A 170 3.86 -6.81 22.43
CA VAL A 170 3.90 -7.69 21.26
C VAL A 170 5.04 -7.28 20.34
N LYS A 171 5.94 -8.22 20.06
CA LYS A 171 7.10 -8.04 19.19
C LYS A 171 7.31 -9.25 18.29
N ILE A 172 7.85 -9.02 17.09
CA ILE A 172 8.33 -10.07 16.20
C ILE A 172 9.81 -9.82 15.93
N ASP A 173 10.67 -10.75 16.33
CA ASP A 173 12.10 -10.69 16.00
C ASP A 173 12.33 -10.77 14.48
N ALA A 174 13.51 -10.35 14.03
CA ALA A 174 13.89 -10.43 12.62
C ALA A 174 13.79 -11.88 12.10
N GLY A 175 13.06 -12.09 11.00
CA GLY A 175 12.84 -13.42 10.43
C GLY A 175 11.96 -14.35 11.28
N ALA A 176 11.26 -13.82 12.30
CA ALA A 176 10.39 -14.61 13.17
C ALA A 176 8.90 -14.49 12.78
N TYR A 177 8.11 -15.37 13.39
CA TYR A 177 6.68 -15.53 13.16
C TYR A 177 5.90 -15.23 14.44
N LEU A 178 4.72 -14.63 14.29
CA LEU A 178 3.79 -14.38 15.38
C LEU A 178 2.45 -15.02 15.07
N VAL A 179 2.00 -15.92 15.94
CA VAL A 179 0.73 -16.62 15.81
C VAL A 179 -0.32 -15.93 16.69
N LEU A 180 -1.44 -15.55 16.08
CA LEU A 180 -2.63 -15.04 16.74
C LEU A 180 -3.72 -16.10 16.69
N TYR A 181 -4.29 -16.45 17.84
CA TYR A 181 -5.38 -17.42 17.92
C TYR A 181 -6.74 -16.74 18.05
N SER A 182 -7.76 -17.36 17.45
CA SER A 182 -9.14 -16.90 17.61
C SER A 182 -9.60 -17.10 19.05
N GLU A 183 -10.40 -16.17 19.55
CA GLU A 183 -11.09 -16.32 20.84
C GLU A 183 -11.89 -17.64 20.95
N ASP A 184 -12.32 -18.20 19.81
CA ASP A 184 -13.07 -19.46 19.72
C ASP A 184 -12.25 -20.70 20.18
N VAL A 185 -10.91 -20.64 20.18
CA VAL A 185 -10.01 -21.79 20.46
C VAL A 185 -9.06 -21.55 21.63
N VAL A 186 -9.24 -20.48 22.41
CA VAL A 186 -8.36 -20.16 23.56
C VAL A 186 -8.31 -21.30 24.59
N ALA A 187 -9.40 -22.05 24.75
CA ALA A 187 -9.43 -23.21 25.64
C ALA A 187 -8.43 -24.31 25.24
N ASP A 188 -8.10 -24.42 23.95
CA ASP A 188 -7.12 -25.36 23.41
C ASP A 188 -5.68 -24.78 23.46
N HIS A 189 -5.55 -23.48 23.72
CA HIS A 189 -4.29 -22.72 23.78
C HIS A 189 -4.13 -21.91 25.08
N PRO A 190 -4.18 -22.55 26.27
CA PRO A 190 -4.24 -21.85 27.56
C PRO A 190 -2.98 -21.05 27.93
N ASP A 191 -1.84 -21.33 27.28
CA ASP A 191 -0.56 -20.67 27.54
C ASP A 191 -0.34 -19.43 26.64
N VAL A 192 -1.25 -19.16 25.71
CA VAL A 192 -1.17 -17.99 24.82
C VAL A 192 -1.67 -16.76 25.59
N PRO A 193 -0.87 -15.66 25.65
CA PRO A 193 -1.29 -14.44 26.32
C PRO A 193 -2.44 -13.76 25.57
N GLU A 194 -3.28 -13.02 26.31
CA GLU A 194 -4.44 -12.30 25.76
C GLU A 194 -4.08 -11.36 24.60
N SER A 195 -2.89 -10.76 24.63
CA SER A 195 -2.41 -9.88 23.56
C SER A 195 -2.20 -10.58 22.21
N LEU A 196 -2.22 -11.91 22.17
CA LEU A 196 -2.14 -12.74 20.98
C LEU A 196 -3.48 -13.43 20.63
N ILE A 197 -4.59 -12.95 21.21
CA ILE A 197 -5.94 -13.43 20.90
C ILE A 197 -6.67 -12.39 20.04
N PHE A 198 -7.25 -12.82 18.91
CA PHE A 198 -8.12 -11.97 18.10
C PHE A 198 -9.60 -12.28 18.33
N HIS A 199 -10.42 -11.24 18.42
CA HIS A 199 -11.82 -11.32 18.83
C HIS A 199 -12.76 -11.51 17.63
N SER A 200 -12.56 -12.61 16.92
CA SER A 200 -13.44 -13.02 15.83
C SER A 200 -13.29 -14.51 15.55
N GLY A 201 -14.35 -15.14 15.04
CA GLY A 201 -14.28 -16.51 14.52
C GLY A 201 -13.60 -16.57 13.15
N LEU A 202 -12.81 -17.61 12.90
CA LEU A 202 -12.19 -17.94 11.60
C LEU A 202 -12.72 -19.29 11.09
N SER A 203 -12.92 -19.43 9.79
CA SER A 203 -13.56 -20.62 9.19
C SER A 203 -12.98 -20.96 7.83
N ALA A 204 -12.54 -22.21 7.65
CA ALA A 204 -12.03 -22.72 6.37
C ALA A 204 -13.11 -22.84 5.26
N LYS A 205 -14.39 -22.71 5.62
CA LYS A 205 -15.55 -22.93 4.71
C LYS A 205 -16.23 -21.65 4.24
N LYS A 206 -15.68 -20.48 4.56
CA LYS A 206 -16.32 -19.19 4.27
C LYS A 206 -15.33 -18.27 3.60
N ASN A 207 -15.84 -17.43 2.70
CA ASN A 207 -15.13 -16.24 2.25
C ASN A 207 -14.66 -15.44 3.47
N VAL A 208 -13.46 -14.88 3.36
CA VAL A 208 -12.87 -14.11 4.43
C VAL A 208 -11.90 -13.11 3.83
N ARG A 209 -11.94 -11.89 4.37
CA ARG A 209 -10.89 -10.90 4.16
C ARG A 209 -10.17 -10.62 5.47
N ILE A 210 -8.85 -10.75 5.48
CA ILE A 210 -7.96 -10.39 6.57
C ILE A 210 -6.99 -9.34 6.06
N GLN A 211 -6.98 -8.18 6.71
CA GLN A 211 -6.11 -7.06 6.35
C GLN A 211 -5.24 -6.68 7.53
N LEU A 212 -3.95 -6.48 7.28
CA LEU A 212 -2.97 -6.02 8.26
C LEU A 212 -2.71 -4.53 8.02
N PHE A 213 -2.71 -3.72 9.07
CA PHE A 213 -2.54 -2.26 8.97
C PHE A 213 -1.46 -1.74 9.92
N THR A 214 -0.77 -0.69 9.47
CA THR A 214 0.10 0.14 10.31
C THR A 214 -0.72 0.86 11.39
N PRO A 215 -0.09 1.37 12.46
CA PRO A 215 -0.78 2.22 13.45
C PRO A 215 -1.42 3.47 12.86
N ALA A 216 -0.93 3.95 11.71
CA ALA A 216 -1.47 5.10 11.00
C ALA A 216 -2.63 4.74 10.05
N GLY A 217 -3.00 3.46 9.94
CA GLY A 217 -4.09 2.98 9.09
C GLY A 217 -3.72 2.74 7.62
N ALA A 218 -2.43 2.80 7.27
CA ALA A 218 -1.97 2.33 5.96
C ALA A 218 -2.01 0.80 5.91
N SER A 219 -2.53 0.23 4.82
CA SER A 219 -2.57 -1.22 4.58
C SER A 219 -1.16 -1.75 4.40
N ILE A 220 -0.81 -2.81 5.13
CA ILE A 220 0.46 -3.54 5.04
C ILE A 220 0.29 -4.75 4.12
N ASP A 221 -0.75 -5.54 4.35
CA ASP A 221 -1.01 -6.78 3.61
C ASP A 221 -2.51 -7.12 3.60
N ASP A 222 -2.97 -7.88 2.60
CA ASP A 222 -4.38 -8.20 2.38
C ASP A 222 -4.54 -9.64 1.85
N PHE A 223 -5.22 -10.47 2.63
CA PHE A 223 -5.72 -11.76 2.19
C PHE A 223 -7.24 -11.65 2.00
N ASN A 224 -7.72 -11.70 0.77
CA ASN A 224 -9.14 -11.53 0.48
C ASN A 224 -9.68 -12.67 -0.38
N LEU A 225 -10.29 -13.66 0.27
CA LEU A 225 -10.90 -14.83 -0.36
C LEU A 225 -12.39 -14.55 -0.61
N THR A 226 -12.75 -14.30 -1.87
CA THR A 226 -14.11 -13.85 -2.26
C THR A 226 -14.93 -14.89 -3.01
N ASN A 227 -14.33 -16.00 -3.46
CA ASN A 227 -15.02 -16.98 -4.30
C ASN A 227 -14.85 -18.43 -3.81
N ILE A 228 -15.36 -18.72 -2.61
CA ILE A 228 -15.71 -20.09 -2.24
C ILE A 228 -17.08 -20.43 -2.84
N ASP A 229 -17.14 -20.83 -4.12
CA ASP A 229 -18.31 -21.58 -4.59
C ASP A 229 -18.12 -23.05 -4.24
N ALA A 230 -18.81 -23.49 -3.18
CA ALA A 230 -18.79 -24.89 -2.75
C ALA A 230 -19.34 -25.88 -3.81
N ASN A 231 -19.92 -25.38 -4.91
CA ASN A 231 -20.37 -26.15 -6.06
C ASN A 231 -19.42 -26.10 -7.26
N ASP A 232 -18.37 -25.26 -7.21
CA ASP A 232 -17.32 -25.27 -8.23
C ASP A 232 -16.49 -26.55 -8.08
N PRO A 233 -16.38 -27.41 -9.11
CA PRO A 233 -15.54 -28.61 -9.06
C PRO A 233 -14.03 -28.32 -8.85
N ALA A 234 -13.59 -27.06 -9.03
CA ALA A 234 -12.24 -26.61 -8.69
C ALA A 234 -12.10 -26.13 -7.23
N TYR A 235 -13.20 -25.97 -6.49
CA TYR A 235 -13.16 -25.64 -5.06
C TYR A 235 -12.65 -26.83 -4.26
N ILE A 236 -11.47 -26.65 -3.67
CA ILE A 236 -10.93 -27.53 -2.66
C ILE A 236 -11.18 -26.84 -1.32
N PRO A 237 -12.08 -27.34 -0.45
CA PRO A 237 -12.17 -26.84 0.92
C PRO A 237 -10.79 -26.96 1.53
N ALA A 238 -10.23 -25.88 2.09
CA ALA A 238 -8.86 -25.88 2.61
C ALA A 238 -8.67 -27.10 3.52
N PRO A 239 -7.94 -28.14 3.05
CA PRO A 239 -7.80 -29.37 3.81
C PRO A 239 -6.87 -29.15 5.02
N ALA A 240 -6.13 -28.04 5.00
CA ALA A 240 -5.17 -27.58 5.99
C ALA A 240 -5.16 -26.03 6.02
N SER A 241 -3.99 -25.39 5.90
CA SER A 241 -3.80 -23.95 5.95
C SER A 241 -3.73 -23.30 4.57
N TYR A 242 -4.04 -22.00 4.51
CA TYR A 242 -3.56 -21.11 3.46
C TYR A 242 -2.20 -20.59 3.90
N SER A 243 -1.14 -20.89 3.17
CA SER A 243 0.25 -20.54 3.54
C SER A 243 0.94 -19.84 2.38
N ARG A 244 1.78 -18.84 2.66
CA ARG A 244 2.65 -18.25 1.63
C ARG A 244 3.84 -19.17 1.34
N ASN A 245 4.07 -19.46 0.07
CA ASN A 245 5.31 -20.11 -0.38
C ASN A 245 6.44 -19.08 -0.56
N ALA A 246 7.64 -19.56 -0.88
CA ALA A 246 8.80 -18.71 -1.18
C ALA A 246 8.60 -17.74 -2.37
N ASP A 247 7.67 -18.02 -3.29
CA ASP A 247 7.30 -17.12 -4.39
C ASP A 247 6.34 -15.99 -3.96
N GLY A 248 5.97 -15.94 -2.68
CA GLY A 248 5.07 -14.94 -2.09
C GLY A 248 3.58 -15.20 -2.34
N LYS A 249 3.21 -16.23 -3.11
CA LYS A 249 1.80 -16.56 -3.40
C LYS A 249 1.23 -17.50 -2.34
N TRP A 250 -0.09 -17.54 -2.26
CA TRP A 250 -0.82 -18.38 -1.33
C TRP A 250 -1.06 -19.78 -1.90
N TYR A 251 -0.72 -20.80 -1.12
CA TYR A 251 -0.94 -22.21 -1.42
C TYR A 251 -1.68 -22.89 -0.29
N TYR A 252 -2.31 -24.02 -0.62
CA TYR A 252 -2.74 -24.97 0.38
C TYR A 252 -1.53 -25.78 0.85
N ALA A 253 -1.25 -25.76 2.16
CA ALA A 253 -0.14 -26.48 2.78
C ALA A 253 -0.52 -26.98 4.18
N ASP A 254 0.27 -27.93 4.70
CA ASP A 254 0.16 -28.36 6.10
C ASP A 254 0.45 -27.19 7.04
N ALA A 255 -0.22 -27.18 8.19
CA ALA A 255 -0.14 -26.06 9.12
C ALA A 255 1.24 -25.96 9.80
N THR A 256 1.80 -24.76 9.87
CA THR A 256 3.15 -24.49 10.40
C THR A 256 3.19 -23.36 11.43
N PRO A 257 2.29 -23.33 12.44
CA PRO A 257 2.20 -22.21 13.37
C PRO A 257 3.52 -21.99 14.12
N GLY A 258 4.07 -20.78 13.98
CA GLY A 258 5.32 -20.32 14.59
C GLY A 258 6.57 -20.79 13.87
N ALA A 259 6.47 -21.31 12.64
CA ALA A 259 7.56 -21.90 11.90
C ALA A 259 7.54 -21.51 10.42
N VAL A 260 8.63 -21.82 9.71
CA VAL A 260 8.72 -21.62 8.26
C VAL A 260 7.69 -22.51 7.56
N ASN A 261 6.92 -21.92 6.64
CA ASN A 261 5.96 -22.64 5.83
C ASN A 261 6.62 -23.75 5.01
N VAL A 262 5.93 -24.88 4.90
CA VAL A 262 6.27 -25.92 3.92
C VAL A 262 5.61 -25.54 2.60
N ASP A 263 6.38 -25.50 1.51
CA ASP A 263 5.84 -25.13 0.20
C ASP A 263 4.68 -26.05 -0.22
N GLY A 264 3.52 -25.46 -0.42
CA GLY A 264 2.35 -26.13 -0.96
C GLY A 264 2.45 -26.30 -2.48
N ALA A 265 1.87 -27.37 -3.03
CA ALA A 265 1.85 -27.62 -4.47
C ALA A 265 0.63 -27.02 -5.19
N ASN A 266 -0.44 -26.73 -4.44
CA ASN A 266 -1.72 -26.27 -4.99
C ASN A 266 -1.95 -24.80 -4.61
N ILE A 267 -1.97 -23.92 -5.61
CA ILE A 267 -2.25 -22.50 -5.41
C ILE A 267 -3.69 -22.29 -4.90
N VAL A 268 -3.87 -21.31 -4.01
CA VAL A 268 -5.20 -20.88 -3.55
C VAL A 268 -5.87 -20.10 -4.68
N LEU A 269 -7.05 -20.53 -5.08
CA LEU A 269 -7.86 -19.85 -6.10
C LEU A 269 -8.96 -19.02 -5.42
N GLY A 270 -9.45 -17.99 -6.12
CA GLY A 270 -10.57 -17.16 -5.65
C GLY A 270 -10.18 -16.04 -4.68
N LEU A 271 -8.90 -15.64 -4.67
CA LEU A 271 -8.45 -14.41 -4.04
C LEU A 271 -8.79 -13.20 -4.95
N GLU A 272 -9.40 -12.16 -4.39
CA GLU A 272 -9.66 -10.89 -5.09
C GLU A 272 -8.82 -9.78 -4.48
N GLY A 273 -8.01 -9.09 -5.29
CA GLY A 273 -7.21 -7.96 -4.78
C GLY A 273 -6.13 -8.35 -3.78
N GLY A 274 -5.69 -9.63 -3.76
CA GLY A 274 -4.64 -10.15 -2.88
C GLY A 274 -3.63 -11.09 -3.57
N ASP A 275 -3.66 -11.18 -4.92
CA ASP A 275 -2.65 -11.89 -5.73
C ASP A 275 -1.41 -11.03 -6.03
N VAL A 276 -1.30 -9.84 -5.43
CA VAL A 276 -0.07 -9.09 -5.45
C VAL A 276 0.53 -9.24 -4.05
N PRO A 277 1.69 -9.92 -3.88
CA PRO A 277 2.47 -9.72 -2.67
C PRO A 277 2.62 -8.19 -2.46
N PRO A 278 2.87 -7.66 -1.27
CA PRO A 278 3.69 -6.45 -1.24
C PRO A 278 4.92 -6.84 -2.04
N THR A 279 5.01 -6.28 -3.24
CA THR A 279 6.19 -6.41 -4.06
C THR A 279 7.36 -6.12 -3.12
N PRO A 280 8.49 -6.85 -3.15
CA PRO A 280 9.74 -6.21 -2.74
C PRO A 280 9.69 -4.83 -3.36
N GLU A 281 9.57 -3.77 -2.53
CA GLU A 281 9.12 -2.44 -2.89
C GLU A 281 9.35 -2.22 -4.38
N GLN A 282 8.29 -2.30 -5.23
CA GLN A 282 8.48 -2.25 -6.70
C GLN A 282 9.44 -1.09 -6.90
N PRO A 283 10.63 -1.31 -7.48
CA PRO A 283 11.63 -0.25 -7.57
C PRO A 283 10.94 0.98 -8.11
N ASP A 284 11.15 2.16 -7.50
CA ASP A 284 10.45 3.36 -7.94
C ASP A 284 10.84 3.69 -9.38
N TYR A 285 10.05 3.19 -10.33
CA TYR A 285 10.30 3.32 -11.74
C TYR A 285 10.01 4.75 -12.23
N THR A 286 9.52 5.68 -11.40
CA THR A 286 9.20 7.06 -11.79
C THR A 286 10.40 7.84 -12.36
N ASN A 287 11.62 7.31 -12.16
CA ASN A 287 12.85 7.84 -12.72
C ASN A 287 13.32 7.16 -14.03
N ILE A 288 12.73 6.02 -14.42
CA ILE A 288 13.10 5.29 -15.64
C ILE A 288 12.36 5.84 -16.84
N VAL A 289 13.06 6.21 -17.91
CA VAL A 289 12.48 6.80 -19.11
C VAL A 289 13.11 6.22 -20.38
N LEU A 290 12.38 6.23 -21.49
CA LEU A 290 13.00 6.11 -22.81
C LEU A 290 13.84 7.37 -23.04
N ASN A 291 15.08 7.22 -23.50
CA ASN A 291 16.02 8.34 -23.58
C ASN A 291 16.46 8.65 -25.01
N GLU A 292 16.75 7.61 -25.80
CA GLU A 292 17.24 7.79 -27.15
C GLU A 292 16.78 6.65 -28.07
N LEU A 293 16.36 6.96 -29.29
CA LEU A 293 15.95 6.01 -30.30
C LEU A 293 16.57 6.38 -31.63
N ASN A 294 17.24 5.42 -32.27
CA ASN A 294 17.86 5.63 -33.57
C ASN A 294 17.41 4.56 -34.55
N GLY A 295 16.70 4.96 -35.60
CA GLY A 295 16.21 4.05 -36.63
C GLY A 295 17.21 3.76 -37.75
N ASN A 296 18.36 4.43 -37.80
CA ASN A 296 19.46 4.16 -38.72
C ASN A 296 20.40 3.09 -38.12
N ASP A 297 20.81 3.29 -36.87
CA ASP A 297 21.70 2.38 -36.11
C ASP A 297 20.93 1.34 -35.28
N LYS A 298 19.60 1.42 -35.31
CA LYS A 298 18.64 0.46 -34.76
C LYS A 298 18.79 0.16 -33.27
N PHE A 299 18.82 1.19 -32.44
CA PHE A 299 18.80 1.03 -30.99
C PHE A 299 17.68 1.80 -30.30
N ILE A 300 17.37 1.35 -29.09
CA ILE A 300 16.52 2.02 -28.10
C ILE A 300 17.33 2.10 -26.81
N GLU A 301 17.33 3.26 -26.17
CA GLU A 301 18.02 3.52 -24.90
C GLU A 301 17.01 3.84 -23.79
N ILE A 302 17.27 3.28 -22.61
CA ILE A 302 16.58 3.57 -21.37
C ILE A 302 17.54 4.31 -20.44
N TYR A 303 17.08 5.38 -19.80
CA TYR A 303 17.86 6.17 -18.84
C TYR A 303 17.22 6.15 -17.45
N ASN A 304 18.07 6.08 -16.42
CA ASN A 304 17.67 6.22 -15.02
C ASN A 304 17.98 7.61 -14.50
N LYS A 305 16.94 8.44 -14.32
CA LYS A 305 17.07 9.79 -13.74
C LYS A 305 17.41 9.78 -12.24
N GLY A 306 17.29 8.63 -11.59
CA GLY A 306 17.38 8.45 -10.16
C GLY A 306 18.82 8.30 -9.67
N ASN A 307 18.97 8.41 -8.35
CA ASN A 307 20.25 8.34 -7.67
C ASN A 307 20.63 6.93 -7.20
N LEU A 308 19.84 5.90 -7.57
CA LEU A 308 20.06 4.51 -7.18
C LEU A 308 20.05 3.62 -8.41
N ASP A 309 20.90 2.61 -8.41
CA ASP A 309 20.86 1.51 -9.38
C ASP A 309 19.52 0.79 -9.29
N LEU A 310 18.95 0.43 -10.43
CA LEU A 310 17.59 -0.06 -10.48
C LEU A 310 17.46 -1.29 -11.39
N SER A 311 16.88 -2.37 -10.86
CA SER A 311 16.56 -3.57 -11.64
C SER A 311 15.38 -3.29 -12.56
N LEU A 312 15.55 -3.58 -13.85
CA LEU A 312 14.48 -3.46 -14.85
C LEU A 312 13.68 -4.75 -15.00
N GLU A 313 13.95 -5.79 -14.20
CA GLU A 313 13.31 -7.11 -14.30
C GLU A 313 11.78 -7.01 -14.50
N GLY A 314 11.28 -7.69 -15.54
CA GLY A 314 9.86 -7.72 -15.87
C GLY A 314 9.35 -6.51 -16.65
N MET A 315 10.11 -5.43 -16.80
CA MET A 315 9.76 -4.34 -17.73
C MET A 315 9.77 -4.85 -19.16
N THR A 316 8.88 -4.28 -19.99
CA THR A 316 8.76 -4.70 -21.40
C THR A 316 8.71 -3.52 -22.35
N ILE A 317 9.19 -3.75 -23.57
CA ILE A 317 9.00 -2.81 -24.69
C ILE A 317 8.06 -3.43 -25.69
N MET A 318 7.12 -2.64 -26.19
CA MET A 318 6.33 -2.95 -27.37
C MET A 318 6.53 -1.91 -28.47
N LYS A 319 6.37 -2.37 -29.71
CA LYS A 319 6.45 -1.54 -30.91
C LYS A 319 5.14 -1.58 -31.69
N ASP A 320 4.68 -0.44 -32.20
CA ASP A 320 3.61 -0.34 -33.22
C ASP A 320 2.32 -1.11 -32.89
N ASP A 321 1.87 -1.09 -31.63
CA ASP A 321 0.69 -1.81 -31.11
C ASP A 321 0.75 -3.35 -31.23
N TYR A 322 1.96 -3.93 -31.33
CA TYR A 322 2.16 -5.35 -31.64
C TYR A 322 1.38 -6.30 -30.71
N VAL A 323 0.39 -6.97 -31.29
CA VAL A 323 -0.61 -7.81 -30.61
C VAL A 323 -0.09 -9.23 -30.26
N ALA A 324 1.14 -9.57 -30.64
CA ALA A 324 1.71 -10.90 -30.48
C ALA A 324 2.79 -11.01 -29.36
N GLY A 325 2.90 -9.99 -28.50
CA GLY A 325 3.75 -10.02 -27.29
C GLY A 325 4.77 -8.87 -27.23
N ALA A 326 5.54 -8.80 -26.15
CA ALA A 326 6.60 -7.80 -26.04
C ALA A 326 7.71 -8.02 -27.08
N THR A 327 8.27 -6.93 -27.63
CA THR A 327 9.47 -7.01 -28.49
C THR A 327 10.74 -7.19 -27.68
N TRP A 328 10.69 -6.87 -26.39
CA TRP A 328 11.77 -7.12 -25.41
C TRP A 328 11.18 -7.22 -24.00
N THR A 329 11.80 -8.04 -23.16
CA THR A 329 11.47 -8.23 -21.75
C THR A 329 12.77 -8.31 -20.97
N ALA A 330 12.91 -7.45 -19.97
CA ALA A 330 14.07 -7.47 -19.07
C ALA A 330 14.03 -8.71 -18.17
N ASP A 331 15.16 -9.41 -18.07
CA ASP A 331 15.37 -10.43 -17.03
C ASP A 331 16.01 -9.82 -15.77
N ALA A 332 16.18 -10.65 -14.73
CA ALA A 332 16.75 -10.27 -13.44
C ALA A 332 18.18 -9.69 -13.49
N THR A 333 18.90 -9.83 -14.61
CA THR A 333 20.27 -9.35 -14.76
C THR A 333 20.37 -7.95 -15.35
N VAL A 334 19.26 -7.39 -15.86
CA VAL A 334 19.22 -6.06 -16.44
C VAL A 334 19.07 -5.02 -15.32
N VAL A 335 20.18 -4.39 -14.95
CA VAL A 335 20.23 -3.30 -13.97
C VAL A 335 20.70 -2.04 -14.67
N VAL A 336 19.95 -0.94 -14.51
CA VAL A 336 20.38 0.38 -14.96
C VAL A 336 21.01 1.14 -13.78
N PRO A 337 22.29 1.55 -13.87
CA PRO A 337 22.92 2.31 -12.79
C PRO A 337 22.22 3.65 -12.52
N ALA A 338 22.44 4.24 -11.35
CA ALA A 338 22.05 5.62 -11.08
C ALA A 338 22.65 6.56 -12.13
N HIS A 339 21.83 7.37 -12.79
CA HIS A 339 22.24 8.20 -13.95
C HIS A 339 22.91 7.39 -15.09
N GLY A 340 22.63 6.09 -15.16
CA GLY A 340 23.16 5.20 -16.19
C GLY A 340 22.14 4.90 -17.29
N TYR A 341 22.62 4.18 -18.29
CA TYR A 341 21.89 3.84 -19.51
C TYR A 341 21.81 2.32 -19.70
N VAL A 342 20.72 1.85 -20.29
CA VAL A 342 20.60 0.51 -20.86
C VAL A 342 20.34 0.65 -22.34
N LEU A 343 21.25 0.10 -23.14
CA LEU A 343 21.21 0.16 -24.59
C LEU A 343 20.68 -1.16 -25.16
N LEU A 344 19.61 -1.08 -25.93
CA LEU A 344 18.97 -2.21 -26.59
C LEU A 344 19.15 -2.10 -28.09
N TYR A 345 19.85 -3.05 -28.71
CA TYR A 345 19.98 -3.12 -30.16
C TYR A 345 18.90 -4.00 -30.78
N SER A 346 18.53 -3.70 -32.01
CA SER A 346 17.67 -4.60 -32.79
C SER A 346 18.42 -5.90 -33.06
N ALA A 347 17.75 -7.04 -32.93
CA ALA A 347 18.30 -8.34 -33.32
C ALA A 347 18.76 -8.37 -34.81
N ASP A 348 18.25 -7.46 -35.66
CA ASP A 348 18.68 -7.29 -37.04
C ASP A 348 20.17 -6.91 -37.18
N VAL A 349 20.75 -6.27 -36.17
CA VAL A 349 22.14 -5.77 -36.16
C VAL A 349 23.01 -6.49 -35.13
N ALA A 350 22.56 -7.64 -34.60
CA ALA A 350 23.30 -8.38 -33.57
C ALA A 350 24.71 -8.80 -34.01
N ILE A 351 24.91 -9.04 -35.31
CA ILE A 351 26.23 -9.38 -35.85
C ILE A 351 27.23 -8.21 -35.79
N ASP A 352 26.72 -6.97 -35.77
CA ASP A 352 27.52 -5.75 -35.70
C ASP A 352 27.87 -5.37 -34.25
N HIS A 353 27.21 -6.01 -33.27
CA HIS A 353 27.39 -5.79 -31.82
C HIS A 353 27.68 -7.09 -31.05
N PRO A 354 28.75 -7.83 -31.39
CA PRO A 354 29.06 -9.14 -30.78
C PRO A 354 29.41 -9.07 -29.29
N GLU A 355 29.76 -7.89 -28.78
CA GLU A 355 30.05 -7.63 -27.36
C GLU A 355 28.79 -7.45 -26.51
N GLN A 356 27.65 -7.17 -27.14
CA GLN A 356 26.40 -6.90 -26.44
C GLN A 356 25.80 -8.21 -25.89
N PRO A 357 25.39 -8.26 -24.62
CA PRO A 357 24.67 -9.39 -24.06
C PRO A 357 23.40 -9.75 -24.86
N GLU A 358 23.11 -11.05 -25.03
CA GLU A 358 21.95 -11.52 -25.81
C GLU A 358 20.62 -10.96 -25.29
N ASN A 359 20.50 -10.73 -23.97
CA ASN A 359 19.30 -10.17 -23.34
C ASN A 359 19.15 -8.65 -23.53
N LEU A 360 20.11 -7.98 -24.17
CA LEU A 360 20.03 -6.57 -24.57
C LEU A 360 19.78 -6.41 -26.08
N PHE A 361 19.19 -7.42 -26.71
CA PHE A 361 18.62 -7.33 -28.05
C PHE A 361 17.09 -7.38 -28.03
N PHE A 362 16.44 -6.52 -28.80
CA PHE A 362 14.99 -6.57 -29.02
C PHE A 362 14.63 -7.22 -30.37
N ASN A 363 13.57 -8.02 -30.38
CA ASN A 363 13.17 -8.86 -31.50
C ASN A 363 12.24 -8.13 -32.47
N SER A 364 12.69 -6.97 -32.97
CA SER A 364 11.97 -6.22 -34.00
C SER A 364 12.92 -5.32 -34.79
N GLY A 365 12.56 -5.00 -36.03
CA GLY A 365 13.28 -4.00 -36.81
C GLY A 365 12.88 -2.58 -36.39
N LEU A 366 13.85 -1.67 -36.37
CA LEU A 366 13.66 -0.24 -36.17
C LEU A 366 14.14 0.51 -37.43
N SER A 367 13.43 1.56 -37.85
CA SER A 367 13.73 2.26 -39.11
C SER A 367 13.48 3.76 -39.00
N ALA A 368 14.44 4.56 -39.46
CA ALA A 368 14.30 6.02 -39.55
C ALA A 368 13.34 6.48 -40.65
N LYS A 369 12.79 5.55 -41.46
CA LYS A 369 11.89 5.84 -42.60
C LYS A 369 10.46 5.37 -42.34
N LYS A 370 10.13 5.04 -41.10
CA LYS A 370 8.81 4.54 -40.73
C LYS A 370 8.20 5.29 -39.56
N THR A 371 6.88 5.44 -39.57
CA THR A 371 6.14 5.79 -38.35
C THR A 371 6.41 4.72 -37.31
N VAL A 372 6.56 5.14 -36.06
CA VAL A 372 6.89 4.23 -34.98
C VAL A 372 6.23 4.67 -33.69
N ARG A 373 5.76 3.70 -32.93
CA ARG A 373 5.42 3.84 -31.52
C ARG A 373 6.27 2.87 -30.73
N ILE A 374 6.99 3.37 -29.73
CA ILE A 374 7.70 2.56 -28.74
C ILE A 374 7.09 2.86 -27.38
N THR A 375 6.58 1.84 -26.72
CA THR A 375 5.98 1.95 -25.39
C THR A 375 6.78 1.08 -24.43
N LEU A 376 7.25 1.70 -23.35
CA LEU A 376 7.88 1.04 -22.22
C LEU A 376 6.81 0.76 -21.17
N PHE A 377 6.67 -0.49 -20.75
CA PHE A 377 5.73 -0.91 -19.72
C PHE A 377 6.45 -1.30 -18.45
N MET A 378 5.84 -0.98 -17.31
CA MET A 378 6.24 -1.47 -15.99
C MET A 378 5.91 -2.98 -15.86
N PRO A 379 6.47 -3.69 -14.87
CA PRO A 379 6.20 -5.12 -14.67
C PRO A 379 4.71 -5.44 -14.43
N ASP A 380 3.95 -4.47 -13.90
CA ASP A 380 2.50 -4.57 -13.70
C ASP A 380 1.67 -4.39 -14.99
N GLY A 381 2.33 -4.13 -16.13
CA GLY A 381 1.71 -3.93 -17.44
C GLY A 381 1.17 -2.52 -17.68
N SER A 382 1.36 -1.57 -16.76
CA SER A 382 1.01 -0.17 -16.99
C SER A 382 2.10 0.55 -17.80
N VAL A 383 1.71 1.62 -18.51
CA VAL A 383 2.62 2.38 -19.38
C VAL A 383 3.54 3.23 -18.52
N ARG A 384 4.85 3.05 -18.68
CA ARG A 384 5.86 3.88 -18.03
C ARG A 384 6.21 5.12 -18.85
N ASP A 385 6.54 4.92 -20.11
CA ASP A 385 6.94 5.97 -21.03
C ASP A 385 6.62 5.57 -22.46
N GLU A 386 6.53 6.57 -23.34
CA GLU A 386 6.17 6.37 -24.73
C GLU A 386 6.89 7.37 -25.64
N PHE A 387 7.33 6.85 -26.79
CA PHE A 387 7.77 7.64 -27.92
C PHE A 387 6.89 7.35 -29.13
N THR A 388 6.49 8.41 -29.83
CA THR A 388 5.79 8.30 -31.12
C THR A 388 6.43 9.20 -32.16
N ARG A 389 6.57 8.67 -33.38
CA ARG A 389 6.81 9.46 -34.58
C ARG A 389 5.76 9.15 -35.63
N GLY A 390 5.06 10.18 -36.05
CA GLY A 390 4.01 10.14 -37.06
C GLY A 390 2.60 10.06 -36.47
N THR A 391 1.60 9.84 -37.34
CA THR A 391 0.18 9.88 -36.96
C THR A 391 -0.26 8.65 -36.14
N THR A 392 -0.94 8.91 -35.02
CA THR A 392 -1.47 7.88 -34.11
C THR A 392 -2.37 6.86 -34.82
N GLY A 393 -2.09 5.57 -34.60
CA GLY A 393 -2.89 4.45 -35.11
C GLY A 393 -2.53 3.98 -36.51
N GLU A 394 -1.55 4.63 -37.17
CA GLU A 394 -1.00 4.22 -38.46
C GLU A 394 0.51 3.96 -38.35
N TRP A 395 0.88 2.89 -37.64
CA TRP A 395 2.28 2.55 -37.37
C TRP A 395 2.93 1.72 -38.49
N GLY A 396 4.26 1.80 -38.58
CA GLY A 396 5.06 1.11 -39.61
C GLY A 396 4.89 1.64 -41.03
N GLN A 397 4.20 2.77 -41.22
CA GLN A 397 4.00 3.42 -42.51
C GLN A 397 5.27 4.12 -42.97
N THR A 398 5.48 4.23 -44.28
CA THR A 398 6.67 4.90 -44.82
C THR A 398 6.53 6.42 -44.68
N ILE A 399 7.53 7.06 -44.07
CA ILE A 399 7.64 8.52 -43.92
C ILE A 399 9.04 8.98 -44.34
N SER A 400 9.29 10.29 -44.34
CA SER A 400 10.62 10.82 -44.63
C SER A 400 11.68 10.24 -43.68
N SER A 401 12.92 10.17 -44.14
CA SER A 401 14.05 9.80 -43.27
C SER A 401 14.43 11.00 -42.41
N VAL A 402 14.89 10.73 -41.19
CA VAL A 402 15.69 11.69 -40.43
C VAL A 402 17.15 11.24 -40.40
N ASP A 403 18.04 12.22 -40.30
CA ASP A 403 19.45 12.01 -39.95
C ASP A 403 19.60 12.27 -38.44
N GLY A 404 20.30 11.38 -37.73
CA GLY A 404 20.41 11.42 -36.26
C GLY A 404 19.44 10.49 -35.52
N SER A 405 19.33 10.71 -34.21
CA SER A 405 18.46 9.99 -33.28
C SER A 405 17.36 10.90 -32.72
N TYR A 406 16.26 10.29 -32.27
CA TYR A 406 15.35 10.94 -31.37
C TYR A 406 15.95 10.84 -29.98
N ALA A 407 16.29 11.96 -29.37
CA ALA A 407 16.94 12.01 -28.07
C ALA A 407 16.13 12.91 -27.14
N ARG A 408 16.04 12.56 -25.87
CA ARG A 408 15.58 13.51 -24.84
C ARG A 408 16.72 14.45 -24.53
N THR A 409 16.53 15.75 -24.76
CA THR A 409 17.57 16.77 -24.55
C THR A 409 17.17 17.74 -23.42
N PRO A 410 17.94 17.83 -22.32
CA PRO A 410 18.95 16.86 -21.86
C PRO A 410 18.30 15.52 -21.48
N ASP A 411 19.08 14.52 -21.03
CA ASP A 411 18.60 13.20 -20.65
C ASP A 411 17.31 13.24 -19.79
N GLY A 412 16.29 12.50 -20.21
CA GLY A 412 14.97 12.49 -19.57
C GLY A 412 14.14 13.77 -19.71
N GLY A 413 14.55 14.71 -20.56
CA GLY A 413 13.85 15.93 -20.98
C GLY A 413 12.92 15.74 -22.19
N ASP A 414 12.78 16.75 -23.03
CA ASP A 414 11.89 16.72 -24.20
C ASP A 414 12.54 16.02 -25.39
N TRP A 415 11.72 15.30 -26.18
CA TRP A 415 12.17 14.65 -27.40
C TRP A 415 12.56 15.67 -28.48
N LYS A 416 13.79 15.55 -28.97
CA LYS A 416 14.37 16.32 -30.08
C LYS A 416 15.08 15.39 -31.06
N LEU A 417 15.41 15.92 -32.23
CA LEU A 417 16.36 15.30 -33.16
C LEU A 417 17.78 15.77 -32.82
N ALA A 418 18.71 14.84 -32.63
CA ALA A 418 20.08 15.13 -32.26
C ALA A 418 21.09 14.14 -32.86
N ASP A 419 22.39 14.43 -32.73
CA ASP A 419 23.45 13.47 -33.05
C ASP A 419 23.39 12.27 -32.08
N PRO A 420 23.61 11.02 -32.56
CA PRO A 420 23.41 9.85 -31.71
C PRO A 420 24.47 9.70 -30.60
N THR A 421 24.04 9.35 -29.40
CA THR A 421 24.90 9.21 -28.21
C THR A 421 24.67 7.90 -27.44
N PRO A 422 24.74 6.72 -28.10
CA PRO A 422 24.38 5.45 -27.47
C PRO A 422 25.26 5.15 -26.25
N GLY A 423 24.62 5.00 -25.08
CA GLY A 423 25.26 4.69 -23.81
C GLY A 423 25.94 5.89 -23.12
N GLU A 424 25.73 7.11 -23.62
CA GLU A 424 26.34 8.34 -23.15
C GLU A 424 25.30 9.45 -23.01
N ALA A 425 25.66 10.56 -22.35
CA ALA A 425 24.74 11.67 -22.14
C ALA A 425 24.29 12.33 -23.45
N ASN A 426 22.98 12.53 -23.61
CA ASN A 426 22.41 13.22 -24.76
C ASN A 426 22.85 14.70 -24.80
N PRO A 427 22.90 15.31 -25.99
CA PRO A 427 23.13 16.74 -26.14
C PRO A 427 22.16 17.60 -25.32
N ALA A 428 22.62 18.76 -24.87
CA ALA A 428 21.79 19.70 -24.10
C ALA A 428 20.68 20.37 -24.94
N GLU A 429 20.83 20.37 -26.27
CA GLU A 429 19.91 20.98 -27.23
C GLU A 429 19.74 20.06 -28.44
N GLY A 430 18.64 20.21 -29.18
CA GLY A 430 18.36 19.50 -30.42
C GLY A 430 17.28 20.19 -31.26
N GLU A 431 17.05 19.68 -32.46
CA GLU A 431 16.05 20.21 -33.39
C GLU A 431 14.65 19.62 -33.13
N ASP A 432 13.60 20.31 -33.56
CA ASP A 432 12.24 19.78 -33.44
C ASP A 432 12.05 18.55 -34.32
N ILE A 433 11.42 17.51 -33.77
CA ILE A 433 11.13 16.28 -34.52
C ILE A 433 10.08 16.58 -35.60
N PRO A 434 10.38 16.32 -36.88
CA PRO A 434 9.39 16.44 -37.95
C PRO A 434 8.23 15.47 -37.70
N GLN A 435 7.03 16.02 -37.50
CA GLN A 435 5.80 15.24 -37.43
C GLN A 435 5.24 15.09 -38.84
N GLU A 436 4.96 13.85 -39.25
CA GLU A 436 4.42 13.49 -40.57
C GLU A 436 3.18 12.60 -40.51
#